data_AF-Q5DC84-F1
#
_entry.id   AF-Q5DC84-F1
#
_cell.length_a   1.000
_cell.length_b   1.000
_cell.length_c   1.000
_cell.angle_alpha   90.00
_cell.angle_beta   90.00
_cell.angle_gamma   90.00
#
_symmetry.space_group_name_H-M   'P 1'
#
loop_
_entity.id
_entity.type
_entity.pdbx_description
1 polymer ?
#
loop_
_entity_poly.entity_id
_entity_poly.type
_entity_poly.pdbx_seq_one_letter_code
_entity_poly.pdbx_strand_id
1 'polypeptide(L)'
;MAAIIRFFSRRFRRNAAPTPGHVEEPISANKFKKVKKSDIECKVAYLDGTEQTFYVSKNAKGAELYDMAFAFVALVEEKDYFGLQFINDIPMWLDPTKEIRKQYKSWL
;
A
#
# COMPACT_ATOMS: atom_id res chain seq x y z
N MET A 1 -1.49 -37.40 -34.13
CA MET A 1 -0.89 -36.40 -33.23
C MET A 1 -1.58 -35.07 -33.43
N ALA A 2 -1.98 -34.43 -32.33
CA ALA A 2 -2.98 -33.37 -32.27
C ALA A 2 -2.45 -31.95 -32.53
N ALA A 3 -3.37 -31.12 -33.04
CA ALA A 3 -3.57 -29.68 -32.88
C ALA A 3 -2.43 -28.69 -33.20
N ILE A 4 -2.52 -28.09 -34.40
CA ILE A 4 -2.00 -26.76 -34.72
C ILE A 4 -2.88 -25.72 -34.00
N ILE A 5 -2.31 -25.01 -33.04
CA ILE A 5 -2.97 -23.93 -32.31
C ILE A 5 -3.27 -22.81 -33.31
N ARG A 6 -4.55 -22.61 -33.62
CA ARG A 6 -5.02 -21.48 -34.43
C ARG A 6 -4.84 -20.20 -33.62
N PHE A 7 -3.97 -19.34 -34.14
CA PHE A 7 -3.72 -17.97 -33.72
C PHE A 7 -5.00 -17.26 -33.25
N PHE A 8 -4.95 -16.75 -32.03
CA PHE A 8 -6.02 -15.96 -31.41
C PHE A 8 -6.13 -14.62 -32.15
N SER A 9 -6.98 -14.58 -33.17
CA SER A 9 -7.44 -13.36 -33.82
C SER A 9 -8.35 -12.58 -32.87
N ARG A 10 -7.74 -11.74 -32.03
CA ARG A 10 -8.41 -10.56 -31.47
C ARG A 10 -7.62 -9.31 -31.85
N ARG A 11 -7.96 -8.77 -33.02
CA ARG A 11 -7.76 -7.35 -33.32
C ARG A 11 -8.59 -6.56 -32.33
N PHE A 12 -7.99 -6.17 -31.21
CA PHE A 12 -8.50 -5.05 -30.42
C PHE A 12 -7.69 -3.79 -30.79
N ARG A 13 -8.42 -2.68 -30.81
CA ARG A 13 -8.11 -1.45 -31.53
C ARG A 13 -6.75 -0.84 -31.20
N ARG A 14 -6.18 -0.26 -32.24
CA ARG A 14 -5.16 0.80 -32.21
C ARG A 14 -5.63 1.91 -31.28
N ASN A 15 -4.85 2.24 -30.25
CA ASN A 15 -4.88 3.58 -29.68
C ASN A 15 -3.59 4.28 -30.11
N ALA A 16 -3.80 5.45 -30.68
CA ALA A 16 -2.82 6.32 -31.30
C ALA A 16 -1.88 6.97 -30.26
N ALA A 17 -0.80 7.53 -30.80
CA ALA A 17 0.31 8.21 -30.13
C ALA A 17 -0.13 9.44 -29.27
N PRO A 18 0.77 9.96 -28.43
CA PRO A 18 0.45 10.81 -27.27
C PRO A 18 0.30 12.28 -27.63
N THR A 19 -0.60 12.98 -26.93
CA THR A 19 -0.70 14.45 -26.95
C THR A 19 0.11 15.07 -25.81
N PRO A 20 0.90 16.14 -26.04
CA PRO A 20 1.59 16.87 -24.99
C PRO A 20 0.61 17.86 -24.34
N GLY A 21 0.35 17.70 -23.04
CA GLY A 21 -0.58 18.57 -22.30
C GLY A 21 -0.95 17.98 -20.95
N HIS A 22 -0.10 18.27 -19.96
CA HIS A 22 -0.38 18.33 -18.53
C HIS A 22 -1.85 18.11 -18.09
N VAL A 23 -2.10 16.98 -17.43
CA VAL A 23 -2.84 16.89 -16.15
C VAL A 23 -2.54 15.51 -15.54
N GLU A 24 -1.80 15.53 -14.44
CA GLU A 24 -1.56 14.38 -13.58
C GLU A 24 -2.90 13.79 -13.13
N GLU A 25 -3.03 12.47 -13.20
CA GLU A 25 -4.22 11.80 -12.65
C GLU A 25 -4.32 12.14 -11.15
N PRO A 26 -5.48 12.62 -10.68
CA PRO A 26 -5.67 12.88 -9.27
C PRO A 26 -5.53 11.57 -8.52
N ILE A 27 -4.49 11.53 -7.68
CA ILE A 27 -4.20 10.54 -6.65
C ILE A 27 -5.53 10.12 -6.02
N SER A 28 -5.91 8.87 -6.32
CA SER A 28 -7.26 8.35 -6.15
C SER A 28 -7.79 8.60 -4.75
N ALA A 29 -8.93 9.29 -4.70
CA ALA A 29 -9.61 9.77 -3.52
C ALA A 29 -9.61 8.78 -2.35
N ASN A 30 -9.16 9.32 -1.22
CA ASN A 30 -9.14 8.79 0.13
C ASN A 30 -10.45 8.06 0.50
N LYS A 31 -10.48 6.74 0.32
CA LYS A 31 -11.54 5.88 0.87
C LYS A 31 -11.16 5.49 2.29
N PHE A 32 -11.62 6.26 3.27
CA PHE A 32 -11.66 5.79 4.65
C PHE A 32 -12.47 4.48 4.68
N LYS A 33 -11.79 3.34 4.80
CA LYS A 33 -12.43 2.02 4.87
C LYS A 33 -13.29 1.98 6.13
N LYS A 34 -14.53 1.51 5.99
CA LYS A 34 -15.39 1.19 7.14
C LYS A 34 -14.70 0.12 7.98
N VAL A 35 -14.45 0.43 9.24
CA VAL A 35 -13.82 -0.48 10.22
C VAL A 35 -14.67 -1.75 10.35
N LYS A 36 -14.07 -2.90 10.08
CA LYS A 36 -14.68 -4.22 10.26
C LYS A 36 -14.17 -4.83 11.56
N LYS A 37 -14.97 -5.70 12.19
CA LYS A 37 -14.59 -6.45 13.41
C LYS A 37 -13.30 -7.28 13.28
N SER A 38 -12.84 -7.53 12.06
CA SER A 38 -11.63 -8.31 11.76
C SER A 38 -10.39 -7.46 11.52
N ASP A 39 -10.49 -6.14 11.69
CA ASP A 39 -9.39 -5.22 11.42
C ASP A 39 -8.43 -5.20 12.61
N ILE A 40 -7.15 -5.01 12.30
CA ILE A 40 -6.07 -4.86 13.25
C ILE A 40 -5.93 -3.36 13.55
N GLU A 41 -5.82 -3.04 14.83
CA GLU A 41 -5.49 -1.71 15.30
C GLU A 41 -3.97 -1.50 15.20
N CYS A 42 -3.55 -0.46 14.49
CA CYS A 42 -2.16 -0.05 14.35
C CYS A 42 -2.01 1.38 14.85
N LYS A 43 -1.35 1.55 16.00
CA LYS A 43 -1.02 2.87 16.55
C LYS A 43 0.35 3.30 16.01
N VAL A 44 0.40 4.43 15.31
CA VAL A 44 1.62 4.99 14.71
C VAL A 44 1.97 6.27 15.44
N ALA A 45 3.21 6.35 15.94
CA ALA A 45 3.78 7.55 16.53
C ALA A 45 4.67 8.26 15.48
N TYR A 46 4.47 9.56 15.32
CA TYR A 46 5.20 10.40 14.38
C TYR A 46 6.32 11.18 15.08
N LEU A 47 7.21 11.77 14.27
CA LEU A 47 8.41 12.45 14.76
C LEU A 47 8.13 13.75 15.54
N ASP A 48 6.95 14.34 15.35
CA ASP A 48 6.46 15.51 16.08
C ASP A 48 5.79 15.15 17.43
N GLY A 49 5.73 13.85 17.76
CA GLY A 49 5.06 13.33 18.95
C GLY A 49 3.56 13.10 18.77
N THR A 50 3.00 13.36 17.58
CA THR A 50 1.61 13.03 17.27
C THR A 50 1.45 11.51 17.20
N GLU A 51 0.32 11.00 17.69
CA GLU A 51 -0.03 9.58 17.59
C GLU A 51 -1.35 9.42 16.82
N GLN A 52 -1.37 8.58 15.79
CA GLN A 52 -2.57 8.26 15.03
C GLN A 52 -2.83 6.76 15.02
N THR A 53 -4.08 6.40 15.26
CA THR A 53 -4.54 5.01 15.18
C THR A 53 -5.17 4.75 13.80
N PHE A 54 -4.74 3.67 13.16
CA PHE A 54 -5.25 3.17 11.89
C PHE A 54 -5.85 1.79 12.07
N TYR A 55 -6.93 1.50 11.34
CA TYR A 55 -7.54 0.17 11.30
C TYR A 55 -7.28 -0.45 9.93
N VAL A 56 -6.46 -1.49 9.90
CA VAL A 56 -6.08 -2.22 8.67
C VAL A 56 -6.70 -3.60 8.66
N SER A 57 -7.00 -4.14 7.48
CA SER A 57 -7.49 -5.52 7.36
C SER A 57 -6.47 -6.53 7.91
N LYS A 58 -6.93 -7.65 8.47
CA LYS A 58 -6.06 -8.74 8.98
C LYS A 58 -5.03 -9.29 7.99
N ASN A 59 -5.29 -9.15 6.69
CA ASN A 59 -4.42 -9.61 5.60
C ASN A 59 -3.75 -8.43 4.87
N ALA A 60 -3.81 -7.23 5.44
CA ALA A 60 -3.18 -6.05 4.85
C ALA A 60 -1.67 -6.21 4.82
N LYS A 61 -1.09 -5.75 3.71
CA LYS A 61 0.37 -5.60 3.56
C LYS A 61 0.84 -4.34 4.28
N GLY A 62 2.13 -4.29 4.61
CA GLY A 62 2.74 -3.09 5.18
C GLY A 62 2.47 -1.84 4.33
N ALA A 63 2.49 -1.97 3.00
CA ALA A 63 2.20 -0.87 2.07
C ALA A 63 0.88 -0.15 2.37
N GLU A 64 -0.19 -0.87 2.74
CA GLU A 64 -1.48 -0.24 3.03
C GLU A 64 -1.41 0.65 4.29
N LEU A 65 -0.60 0.27 5.28
CA LEU A 65 -0.37 1.12 6.45
C LEU A 65 0.54 2.31 6.11
N TYR A 66 1.57 2.11 5.29
CA TYR A 66 2.42 3.20 4.79
C TYR A 66 1.61 4.27 4.07
N ASP A 67 0.75 3.87 3.13
CA ASP A 67 -0.09 4.79 2.37
C ASP A 67 -0.96 5.65 3.29
N MET A 68 -1.61 5.04 4.29
CA MET A 68 -2.44 5.77 5.25
C MET A 68 -1.62 6.66 6.18
N ALA A 69 -0.48 6.16 6.66
CA ALA A 69 0.37 6.90 7.59
C ALA A 69 1.01 8.13 6.92
N PHE A 70 1.48 8.00 5.69
CA PHE A 70 2.05 9.11 4.91
C PHE A 70 0.99 10.10 4.44
N ALA A 71 -0.20 9.61 4.06
CA ALA A 71 -1.32 10.49 3.74
C ALA A 71 -1.74 11.38 4.92
N PHE A 72 -1.69 10.85 6.16
CA PHE A 72 -2.05 11.61 7.36
C PHE A 72 -1.16 12.85 7.58
N VAL A 73 0.13 12.73 7.32
CA VAL A 73 1.10 13.84 7.44
C VAL A 73 1.39 14.54 6.11
N ALA A 74 0.62 14.24 5.06
CA ALA A 74 0.81 14.76 3.71
C ALA A 74 2.24 14.60 3.14
N LEU A 75 2.92 13.48 3.48
CA LEU A 75 4.23 13.13 2.92
C LEU A 75 4.06 12.52 1.53
N VAL A 76 4.20 13.34 0.48
CA VAL A 76 4.04 12.88 -0.92
C VAL A 76 5.38 12.75 -1.64
N GLU A 77 6.28 13.73 -1.51
CA GLU A 77 7.53 13.78 -2.29
C GLU A 77 8.69 13.02 -1.62
N GLU A 78 8.71 12.94 -0.30
CA GLU A 78 9.86 12.42 0.46
C GLU A 78 9.62 11.04 1.07
N LYS A 79 8.56 10.34 0.65
CA LYS A 79 8.13 9.03 1.21
C LYS A 79 9.24 7.97 1.21
N ASP A 80 10.19 8.05 0.28
CA ASP A 80 11.27 7.09 0.12
C ASP A 80 12.38 7.25 1.17
N TYR A 81 12.34 8.34 1.96
CA TYR A 81 13.25 8.58 3.10
C TYR A 81 12.69 8.10 4.43
N PHE A 82 11.39 7.79 4.51
CA PHE A 82 10.74 7.43 5.76
C PHE A 82 10.39 5.95 5.79
N GLY A 83 10.48 5.38 6.99
CA GLY A 83 10.11 4.00 7.26
C GLY A 83 9.24 3.93 8.52
N LEU A 84 8.43 2.89 8.61
CA LEU A 84 7.72 2.53 9.84
C LEU A 84 8.49 1.43 10.55
N GLN A 85 8.65 1.57 11.86
CA GLN A 85 9.13 0.52 12.74
C GLN A 85 8.03 0.09 13.68
N PHE A 86 7.99 -1.18 14.02
CA PHE A 86 7.22 -1.67 15.15
C PHE A 86 8.19 -2.03 16.28
N ILE A 87 7.81 -1.67 17.51
CA ILE A 87 8.63 -1.85 18.70
C ILE A 87 7.96 -2.93 19.55
N ASN A 88 8.57 -4.10 19.57
CA ASN A 88 8.32 -5.14 20.57
C ASN A 88 9.54 -5.16 21.49
N ASP A 89 10.34 -6.23 21.48
CA ASP A 89 11.60 -6.31 22.23
C ASP A 89 12.78 -5.66 21.50
N ILE A 90 12.78 -5.77 20.16
CA ILE A 90 13.80 -5.19 19.28
C ILE A 90 13.06 -4.36 18.22
N PRO A 91 13.47 -3.10 17.96
CA PRO A 91 12.88 -2.30 16.90
C PRO A 91 13.15 -2.97 15.55
N MET A 92 12.08 -3.22 14.80
CA MET A 92 12.16 -3.83 13.47
C MET A 92 11.44 -2.98 12.44
N TRP A 93 12.06 -2.83 11.28
CA TRP A 93 11.46 -2.16 10.14
C TRP A 93 10.29 -2.98 9.58
N LEU A 94 9.18 -2.30 9.32
CA LEU A 94 8.04 -2.88 8.66
C LEU A 94 8.30 -3.02 7.17
N ASP A 95 8.28 -4.25 6.68
CA ASP A 95 8.39 -4.58 5.26
C ASP A 95 7.07 -4.23 4.53
N PRO A 96 7.08 -3.32 3.54
CA PRO A 96 5.85 -2.93 2.83
C PRO A 96 5.26 -4.07 1.97
N THR A 97 6.06 -5.07 1.60
CA THR A 97 5.66 -6.14 0.68
C THR A 97 4.94 -7.30 1.37
N LYS A 98 5.18 -7.47 2.68
CA LYS A 98 4.66 -8.57 3.49
C LYS A 98 3.41 -8.17 4.26
N GLU A 99 2.59 -9.16 4.59
CA GLU A 99 1.45 -8.97 5.50
C GLU A 99 1.96 -8.55 6.88
N ILE A 100 1.41 -7.46 7.42
CA ILE A 100 1.78 -6.93 8.74
C ILE A 100 1.69 -8.03 9.80
N ARG A 101 0.63 -8.84 9.68
CA ARG A 101 0.35 -9.93 10.61
C ARG A 101 1.43 -11.02 10.65
N LYS A 102 2.08 -11.28 9.53
CA LYS A 102 3.11 -12.32 9.42
C LYS A 102 4.46 -11.84 9.95
N GLN A 103 4.68 -10.52 9.94
CA GLN A 103 5.96 -9.93 10.34
C GLN A 103 6.18 -9.97 11.85
N TYR A 104 5.14 -9.82 12.68
CA TYR A 104 5.30 -9.99 14.13
C TYR A 104 5.54 -11.44 14.55
N LYS A 105 4.97 -12.40 13.82
CA LYS A 105 4.99 -13.82 14.21
C LYS A 105 6.28 -14.51 13.78
N SER A 106 6.94 -14.01 12.74
CA SER A 106 8.17 -14.62 12.23
C SER A 106 9.35 -14.57 13.20
N TRP A 107 9.25 -13.81 14.30
CA TRP A 107 10.33 -13.56 15.26
C TRP A 107 9.99 -14.00 16.69
N LEU A 108 8.80 -14.59 16.89
CA LEU A 108 8.44 -15.36 18.10
C LEU A 108 8.72 -16.84 17.83
#